data_AF-A0A438XNR8-F1
#
_entry.id   AF-A0A438XNR8-F1
#
_cell.length_a   1.000
_cell.length_b   1.000
_cell.length_c   1.000
_cell.angle_alpha   90.00
_cell.angle_beta   90.00
_cell.angle_gamma   90.00
#
_symmetry.space_group_name_H-M   'P 1'
#
loop_
_entity.id
_entity.type
_entity.pdbx_description
1 polymer ?
#
loop_
_entity_poly.entity_id
_entity_poly.type
_entity_poly.pdbx_seq_one_letter_code
_entity_poly.pdbx_strand_id
1 'polypeptide(L)' 'MLSGILQKSLEKMSDEEIRELCDELGVKNTNKLGKQALSTAALTLFRMGGFKSYQLALIVANAVIKAIFQRGLSLG' A
#
# COMPACT_ATOMS: atom_id res chain seq x y z
N MET A 1 -12.83 -1.41 11.87
CA MET A 1 -12.13 -0.23 12.42
C MET A 1 -10.91 0.14 11.58
N LEU A 2 -9.91 -0.73 11.44
CA LEU A 2 -8.70 -0.45 10.64
C LEU A 2 -8.97 -0.16 9.15
N SER A 3 -9.87 -0.90 8.50
CA SER A 3 -10.23 -0.63 7.10
C SER A 3 -10.81 0.79 6.89
N GLY A 4 -11.51 1.33 7.90
CA GLY A 4 -12.04 2.70 7.83
C GLY A 4 -10.95 3.76 8.01
N ILE A 5 -9.91 3.48 8.80
CA ILE A 5 -8.73 4.36 8.93
C ILE A 5 -7.93 4.34 7.62
N LEU A 6 -7.76 3.16 7.02
CA LEU A 6 -7.09 3.01 5.74
C LEU A 6 -7.85 3.74 4.63
N GLN A 7 -9.16 3.58 4.55
CA GLN A 7 -9.98 4.30 3.57
C GLN A 7 -9.82 5.82 3.69
N LYS A 8 -9.92 6.38 4.90
CA LYS A 8 -9.70 7.81 5.14
C LYS A 8 -8.28 8.28 4.81
N SER A 9 -7.29 7.39 4.91
CA SER A 9 -5.90 7.70 4.53
C SER A 9 -5.74 7.71 3.02
N LEU A 10 -6.31 6.72 2.31
CA LEU A 10 -6.33 6.68 0.84
C LEU A 10 -7.06 7.87 0.23
N GLU A 11 -8.12 8.38 0.86
CA GLU A 11 -8.84 9.59 0.40
C GLU A 11 -7.97 10.86 0.47
N LYS A 12 -7.01 10.90 1.39
CA LYS A 12 -6.11 12.06 1.59
C LYS A 12 -4.84 11.99 0.77
N MET A 13 -4.51 10.84 0.21
CA MET A 13 -3.32 10.65 -0.64
C MET A 13 -3.55 11.22 -2.04
N SER A 14 -2.48 11.71 -2.64
CA SER A 14 -2.40 12.01 -4.06
C SER A 14 -2.50 10.72 -4.89
N ASP A 15 -2.79 10.88 -6.18
CA ASP A 15 -2.91 9.76 -7.10
C ASP A 15 -1.56 9.03 -7.28
N GLU A 16 -0.45 9.76 -7.12
CA GLU A 16 0.90 9.19 -7.19
C GLU A 16 1.22 8.36 -5.95
N GLU A 17 0.96 8.88 -4.74
CA GLU A 17 1.16 8.14 -3.49
C GLU A 17 0.35 6.85 -3.44
N ILE A 18 -0.88 6.85 -3.99
CA ILE A 18 -1.71 5.65 -4.08
C ILE A 18 -1.13 4.65 -5.09
N ARG A 19 -0.52 5.12 -6.19
CA ARG A 19 0.17 4.26 -7.16
C ARG A 19 1.41 3.62 -6.55
N GLU A 20 2.27 4.41 -5.95
CA GLU A 20 3.47 3.93 -5.26
C GLU A 20 3.09 2.89 -4.20
N LEU A 21 2.07 3.19 -3.38
CA LEU A 21 1.52 2.23 -2.42
C LEU A 21 1.09 0.94 -3.13
N CYS A 22 0.27 1.02 -4.17
CA CYS A 22 -0.22 -0.17 -4.88
C CYS A 22 0.92 -0.98 -5.53
N ASP A 23 1.95 -0.33 -6.06
CA ASP A 23 3.13 -0.98 -6.63
C ASP A 23 3.90 -1.75 -5.54
N GLU A 24 4.11 -1.12 -4.39
CA GLU A 24 4.74 -1.78 -3.25
C GLU A 24 3.88 -2.94 -2.73
N LEU A 25 2.54 -2.80 -2.79
CA LEU A 25 1.57 -3.86 -2.48
C LEU A 25 1.53 -5.00 -3.51
N GLY A 26 2.29 -4.90 -4.60
CA GLY A 26 2.37 -5.92 -5.65
C GLY A 26 1.17 -5.92 -6.60
N VAL A 27 0.38 -4.84 -6.64
CA VAL A 27 -0.65 -4.64 -7.66
C VAL A 27 0.06 -4.39 -8.99
N LYS A 28 -0.29 -5.16 -10.03
CA LYS A 28 0.30 -5.00 -11.36
C LYS A 28 -0.48 -3.97 -12.18
N ASN A 29 0.21 -3.27 -13.09
CA ASN A 29 -0.37 -2.29 -14.02
C ASN A 29 -1.07 -1.10 -13.33
N THR A 30 -0.53 -0.64 -12.19
CA THR A 30 -1.02 0.53 -11.44
C THR A 30 -1.11 1.80 -12.27
N ASN A 31 -0.17 1.96 -13.22
CA ASN A 31 -0.13 3.01 -14.23
C ASN A 31 -1.35 3.04 -15.18
N LYS A 32 -2.09 1.93 -15.31
CA LYS A 32 -3.33 1.85 -16.12
C LYS A 32 -4.60 2.03 -15.30
N LEU A 33 -4.49 2.15 -13.98
CA LEU A 33 -5.61 2.24 -13.06
C LEU A 33 -5.80 3.68 -12.58
N GLY A 34 -7.07 4.09 -12.49
CA GLY A 34 -7.46 5.35 -11.85
C GLY A 34 -7.44 5.24 -10.33
N LYS A 35 -7.39 6.39 -9.65
CA LYS A 35 -7.32 6.51 -8.18
C LYS A 35 -8.30 5.57 -7.44
N GLN A 36 -9.56 5.56 -7.87
CA GLN A 36 -10.60 4.77 -7.20
C GLN A 36 -10.37 3.25 -7.33
N ALA A 37 -9.87 2.80 -8.48
CA ALA A 37 -9.55 1.39 -8.70
C ALA A 37 -8.34 0.96 -7.85
N LEU A 38 -7.33 1.82 -7.75
CA LEU A 38 -6.15 1.59 -6.92
C LEU A 38 -6.50 1.56 -5.42
N SER A 39 -7.28 2.53 -4.94
CA SER A 39 -7.77 2.54 -3.55
C SER A 39 -8.57 1.28 -3.22
N THR A 40 -9.40 0.81 -4.15
CA THR A 40 -10.17 -0.44 -4.00
C THR A 40 -9.25 -1.66 -3.98
N ALA A 41 -8.20 -1.69 -4.81
CA ALA A 41 -7.21 -2.75 -4.82
C ALA A 41 -6.45 -2.82 -3.48
N ALA A 42 -5.98 -1.69 -2.97
CA ALA A 42 -5.33 -1.60 -1.66
C ALA A 42 -6.25 -2.07 -0.52
N LEU A 43 -7.52 -1.64 -0.53
CA LEU A 43 -8.50 -2.07 0.46
C LEU A 43 -8.83 -3.57 0.37
N THR A 44 -8.85 -4.12 -0.84
CA THR A 44 -9.09 -5.55 -1.08
C THR A 44 -7.92 -6.38 -0.57
N LEU A 45 -6.68 -5.99 -0.91
CA LEU A 45 -5.48 -6.64 -0.41
C LEU A 45 -5.41 -6.61 1.12
N PHE A 46 -5.75 -5.47 1.73
CA PHE A 46 -5.84 -5.32 3.17
C PHE A 46 -6.86 -6.31 3.79
N ARG A 47 -8.00 -6.53 3.14
CA ARG A 47 -9.07 -7.42 3.62
C ARG A 47 -8.80 -8.90 3.34
N MET A 48 -7.96 -9.24 2.36
CA MET A 48 -7.65 -10.62 1.99
C MET A 48 -6.92 -11.41 3.08
N GLY A 49 -6.32 -10.74 4.08
CA GLY A 49 -5.89 -11.39 5.33
C GLY A 49 -4.81 -12.48 5.20
N GLY A 50 -4.53 -13.18 6.31
CA GLY A 50 -3.68 -14.38 6.34
C GLY A 50 -2.18 -14.10 6.12
N PHE A 51 -1.46 -14.99 5.42
CA PHE A 51 -0.03 -14.80 5.13
C PHE A 51 0.26 -13.49 4.36
N LYS A 52 -0.69 -13.04 3.54
CA LYS A 52 -0.61 -11.77 2.81
C LYS A 52 -0.60 -10.56 3.75
N SER A 53 -1.21 -10.66 4.94
CA SER A 53 -1.14 -9.60 5.94
C SER A 53 0.29 -9.38 6.46
N TYR A 54 1.11 -10.42 6.52
CA TYR A 54 2.54 -10.28 6.88
C TYR A 54 3.34 -9.63 5.74
N GLN A 55 3.06 -10.01 4.50
CA GLN A 55 3.67 -9.36 3.33
C GLN A 55 3.32 -7.88 3.28
N LEU A 56 2.04 -7.57 3.48
CA LEU A 56 1.53 -6.20 3.58
C LEU A 56 2.19 -5.41 4.71
N ALA A 57 2.30 -5.99 5.91
CA ALA A 57 2.96 -5.32 7.04
C ALA A 57 4.44 -5.04 6.75
N LEU A 58 5.14 -5.99 6.12
CA LEU A 58 6.52 -5.83 5.70
C LEU A 58 6.70 -4.73 4.65
N ILE A 59 5.79 -4.68 3.66
CA ILE A 59 5.76 -3.64 2.64
C ILE A 59 5.56 -2.26 3.29
N VAL A 60 4.57 -2.12 4.17
CA VAL A 60 4.32 -0.86 4.90
C VAL A 60 5.53 -0.47 5.76
N ALA A 61 6.15 -1.43 6.47
CA ALA A 61 7.36 -1.16 7.24
C ALA A 61 8.51 -0.67 6.35
N ASN A 62 8.67 -1.26 5.16
CA ASN A 62 9.68 -0.86 4.19
C ASN A 62 9.41 0.53 3.63
N ALA A 63 8.15 0.85 3.32
CA ALA A 63 7.71 2.18 2.89
C ALA A 63 8.05 3.24 3.94
N VAL A 64 7.73 2.99 5.21
CA VAL A 64 8.03 3.89 6.33
C VAL A 64 9.54 4.06 6.50
N ILE A 65 10.31 2.99 6.41
CA ILE A 65 11.78 3.03 6.50
C ILE A 65 12.37 3.85 5.34
N LYS A 66 11.88 3.68 4.10
CA LYS A 66 12.27 4.53 2.97
C LYS A 66 11.89 5.98 3.18
N ALA A 67 10.69 6.27 3.68
CA ALA A 67 10.25 7.65 3.91
C ALA A 67 11.15 8.36 4.94
N ILE A 68 11.52 7.68 6.03
CA ILE A 68 12.33 8.25 7.12
C ILE A 68 13.82 8.29 6.75
N PHE A 69 14.36 7.18 6.24
CA PHE A 69 15.79 6.98 6.08
C PHE A 69 16.29 7.06 4.63
N GLN A 70 15.39 7.26 3.66
CA GLN A 70 15.68 7.30 2.22
C GLN A 70 16.35 6.01 1.69
N ARG A 71 16.22 4.91 2.43
CA ARG A 71 16.74 3.57 2.12
C ARG A 71 15.78 2.53 2.65
N GLY A 72 15.67 1.37 2.00
CA GLY A 72 14.75 0.29 2.40
C GLY A 72 15.28 -0.60 3.53
N LEU A 73 14.39 -1.44 4.07
CA LEU A 73 14.70 -2.57 4.94
C LEU A 73 15.44 -3.65 4.15
N SER A 74 16.60 -4.08 4.68
CA SER A 74 17.30 -5.26 4.17
C SER A 74 16.76 -6.50 4.88
N LEU A 75 16.33 -7.49 4.11
CA LEU A 75 15.96 -8.81 4.61
C LEU A 75 17.13 -9.73 4.30
N GLY A 76 17.90 -10.05 5.33
CA GLY A 76 19.03 -10.98 5.24
C GLY A 76 18.58 -12.43 5.16
#